data_AF-A0A8T6EDS0-F1
#
_entry.id   AF-A0A8T6EDS0-F1
#
_cell.length_a   1.000
_cell.length_b   1.000
_cell.length_c   1.000
_cell.angle_alpha   90.00
_cell.angle_beta   90.00
_cell.angle_gamma   90.00
#
_symmetry.space_group_name_H-M   'P 1'
#
loop_
_entity.id
_entity.type
_entity.pdbx_description
1 polymer ?
#
loop_
_entity_poly.entity_id
_entity_poly.type
_entity_poly.pdbx_seq_one_letter_code
_entity_poly.pdbx_strand_id
1 'polypeptide(L)'
;MVAGKKRLTLDVDAALRQRLKVVAALRGVSMREYCETAIERELARDEAGRMPKLPFGPEAVERLMALQARPPGGGMFEGDSTDFIREAREGR
;
A
#
# COMPACT_ATOMS: atom_id res chain seq x y z
N MET A 1 25.58 -14.20 0.83
CA MET A 1 24.44 -15.11 1.12
C MET A 1 23.51 -15.07 -0.08
N VAL A 2 23.48 -16.13 -0.90
CA VAL A 2 22.58 -16.20 -2.05
C VAL A 2 21.18 -16.38 -1.50
N ALA A 3 20.35 -15.33 -1.51
CA ALA A 3 18.95 -15.41 -1.11
C ALA A 3 18.32 -16.59 -1.86
N GLY A 4 17.86 -17.61 -1.12
CA GLY A 4 17.36 -18.84 -1.71
C GLY A 4 16.23 -18.53 -2.68
N LYS A 5 16.42 -18.85 -3.97
CA LYS A 5 15.42 -18.61 -5.01
C LYS A 5 14.15 -19.40 -4.65
N LYS A 6 13.11 -18.69 -4.19
CA LYS A 6 11.79 -19.27 -3.91
C LYS A 6 11.11 -19.60 -5.23
N ARG A 7 10.61 -20.83 -5.37
CA ARG A 7 9.91 -21.30 -6.58
C ARG A 7 8.40 -21.16 -6.35
N LEU A 8 7.71 -20.54 -7.31
CA LEU A 8 6.25 -20.50 -7.38
C LEU A 8 5.81 -21.40 -8.54
N THR A 9 5.03 -22.44 -8.23
CA THR A 9 4.42 -23.33 -9.23
C THR A 9 2.95 -22.96 -9.35
N LEU A 10 2.46 -22.84 -10.59
CA LEU A 10 1.09 -22.45 -10.88
C LEU A 10 0.47 -23.47 -11.82
N ASP A 11 -0.65 -24.06 -11.40
CA ASP A 11 -1.47 -24.89 -12.28
C ASP A 11 -2.40 -23.98 -13.09
N VAL A 12 -2.25 -24.03 -14.41
CA VAL A 12 -3.02 -23.22 -15.34
C VAL A 12 -3.66 -24.10 -16.42
N ASP A 13 -4.86 -23.71 -16.82
CA ASP A 13 -5.55 -24.37 -17.94
C ASP A 13 -4.74 -24.24 -19.25
N ALA A 14 -5.11 -25.04 -20.25
CA ALA A 14 -4.38 -25.07 -21.52
C ALA A 14 -4.47 -23.73 -22.27
N ALA A 15 -5.61 -23.06 -22.20
CA ALA A 15 -5.87 -21.81 -22.93
C ALA A 15 -5.00 -20.66 -22.40
N LEU A 16 -4.95 -20.48 -21.08
CA LEU A 16 -4.13 -19.47 -20.42
C LEU A 16 -2.64 -19.74 -20.64
N ARG A 17 -2.22 -21.01 -20.56
CA ARG A 17 -0.83 -21.40 -20.84
C ARG A 17 -0.40 -21.05 -22.27
N GLN A 18 -1.28 -21.29 -23.25
CA GLN A 18 -1.00 -20.93 -24.64
C GLN A 18 -0.88 -19.41 -24.80
N ARG A 19 -1.81 -18.64 -24.22
CA ARG A 19 -1.76 -17.17 -24.24
C ARG A 19 -0.46 -16.65 -23.61
N LEU A 20 -0.06 -17.18 -22.45
CA LEU A 20 1.19 -16.80 -21.79
C LEU A 20 2.41 -17.07 -22.67
N LYS A 21 2.48 -18.26 -23.29
CA LYS A 21 3.58 -18.61 -24.20
C LYS A 21 3.67 -17.66 -25.39
N VAL A 22 2.54 -17.37 -26.03
CA VAL A 22 2.50 -16.48 -27.19
C VAL A 22 2.97 -15.08 -26.81
N VAL A 23 2.47 -14.52 -25.71
CA VAL A 23 2.85 -13.16 -25.28
C VAL A 23 4.32 -13.09 -24.86
N ALA A 24 4.82 -14.10 -24.14
CA ALA A 24 6.24 -14.16 -23.77
C ALA A 24 7.14 -14.22 -25.01
N ALA A 25 6.77 -15.05 -26.01
CA ALA A 25 7.49 -15.15 -27.28
C ALA A 25 7.48 -13.83 -28.07
N LEU A 26 6.33 -13.15 -28.15
CA LEU A 26 6.21 -11.84 -28.78
C LEU A 26 7.09 -10.77 -28.13
N ARG A 27 7.39 -10.92 -26.83
CA ARG A 27 8.29 -10.04 -26.08
C ARG A 27 9.74 -10.49 -26.10
N GLY A 28 10.05 -11.63 -26.71
CA GLY A 28 11.41 -12.19 -26.75
C GLY A 28 11.94 -12.63 -25.39
N VAL A 29 11.05 -12.95 -24.43
CA VAL A 29 11.42 -13.37 -23.07
C VAL A 29 10.89 -14.77 -22.76
N SER A 30 11.46 -15.42 -21.75
CA SER A 30 10.93 -16.69 -21.27
C SER A 30 9.56 -16.51 -20.60
N MET A 31 8.74 -17.57 -20.60
CA MET A 31 7.44 -17.55 -19.93
C MET A 31 7.57 -17.27 -18.42
N ARG A 32 8.67 -17.70 -17.80
CA ARG A 32 8.96 -17.44 -16.39
C ARG A 32 9.20 -15.95 -16.13
N GLU A 33 10.12 -15.35 -16.88
CA GLU A 33 10.45 -13.92 -16.76
C GLU A 33 9.23 -13.03 -17.03
N TYR A 34 8.42 -13.42 -18.01
CA TYR A 34 7.16 -12.73 -18.29
C TYR A 34 6.23 -12.74 -17.08
N CYS A 35 6.02 -13.90 -16.45
CA CYS A 35 5.17 -14.03 -15.27
C CYS A 35 5.74 -13.27 -14.07
N GLU A 36 7.04 -13.35 -13.82
CA GLU A 36 7.72 -12.61 -12.74
C GLU A 36 7.50 -11.10 -12.92
N THR A 37 7.79 -10.56 -14.12
CA THR A 37 7.60 -9.14 -14.44
C THR A 37 6.14 -8.71 -14.32
N ALA A 38 5.19 -9.56 -14.76
CA ALA A 38 3.78 -9.27 -14.67
C ALA A 38 3.30 -9.19 -13.21
N ILE A 39 3.77 -10.10 -12.35
CA ILE A 39 3.46 -10.10 -10.92
C ILE A 39 4.03 -8.86 -10.25
N GLU A 40 5.31 -8.52 -10.49
CA GLU A 40 5.93 -7.32 -9.92
C GLU A 40 5.19 -6.03 -10.33
N ARG A 41 4.79 -5.93 -11.60
CA ARG A 41 4.03 -4.78 -12.08
C ARG A 41 2.65 -4.67 -11.42
N GLU A 42 1.99 -5.79 -11.16
CA GLU A 42 0.69 -5.79 -10.49
C GLU A 42 0.84 -5.44 -9.01
N LEU A 43 1.85 -6.01 -8.32
CA LEU A 43 2.16 -5.67 -6.94
C LEU A 43 2.48 -4.17 -6.79
N ALA A 44 3.30 -3.60 -7.67
CA ALA A 44 3.61 -2.18 -7.65
C ALA A 44 2.36 -1.30 -7.86
N ARG A 45 1.41 -1.74 -8.70
CA ARG A 45 0.13 -1.05 -8.88
C ARG A 45 -0.75 -1.13 -7.64
N ASP A 46 -0.83 -2.32 -7.03
CA ASP A 46 -1.53 -2.55 -5.79
C ASP A 46 -0.95 -1.72 -4.65
N GLU A 47 0.37 -1.67 -4.49
CA GLU A 47 1.05 -0.88 -3.47
C GLU A 47 0.81 0.62 -3.68
N ALA A 48 0.87 1.09 -4.92
CA ALA A 48 0.54 2.47 -5.26
C ALA A 48 -0.95 2.80 -5.00
N GLY A 49 -1.86 1.82 -5.13
CA GLY A 49 -3.29 1.97 -4.85
C GLY A 49 -3.69 1.75 -3.39
N ARG A 50 -2.86 1.04 -2.60
CA ARG A 50 -3.11 0.68 -1.19
C ARG A 50 -2.61 1.72 -0.20
N MET A 51 -1.84 2.72 -0.61
CA MET A 51 -1.86 3.96 0.17
C MET A 51 -3.24 4.59 -0.07
N PRO A 52 -4.15 4.62 0.91
CA PRO A 52 -5.26 5.53 0.80
C PRO A 52 -4.61 6.88 0.49
N LYS A 53 -4.98 7.50 -0.63
CA LYS A 53 -4.89 8.95 -0.75
C LYS A 53 -5.79 9.47 0.37
N LEU A 54 -5.25 9.51 1.58
CA LEU A 54 -5.80 10.25 2.67
C LEU A 54 -6.05 11.64 2.05
N PRO A 55 -7.27 12.19 2.13
CA PRO A 55 -7.57 13.53 1.58
C PRO A 55 -6.79 14.64 2.30
N PHE A 56 -5.83 14.25 3.12
CA PHE A 56 -4.98 15.04 3.98
C PHE A 56 -3.65 15.20 3.24
N GLY A 57 -3.35 16.43 2.83
CA GLY A 57 -2.04 16.78 2.30
C GLY A 57 -0.92 16.46 3.31
N PRO A 58 0.36 16.49 2.89
CA PRO A 58 1.49 16.19 3.76
C PRO A 58 1.48 17.01 5.08
N GLU A 59 0.99 18.25 5.01
CA GLU A 59 0.82 19.14 6.16
C GLU A 59 -0.16 18.58 7.22
N ALA A 60 -1.22 17.89 6.81
CA ALA A 60 -2.20 17.30 7.73
C ALA A 60 -1.67 16.01 8.39
N VAL A 61 -0.77 15.29 7.72
CA VAL A 61 -0.03 14.16 8.31
C VAL A 61 1.00 14.66 9.33
N GLU A 62 1.72 15.74 9.03
CA GLU A 62 2.64 16.38 9.98
C GLU A 62 1.91 16.91 11.21
N ARG A 63 0.74 17.54 11.05
CA ARG A 63 -0.11 17.97 12.18
C ARG A 63 -0.57 16.79 13.04
N LEU A 64 -0.95 15.67 12.43
CA LEU A 64 -1.34 14.46 13.15
C LEU A 64 -0.16 13.89 13.96
N MET A 65 1.02 13.81 13.34
CA MET A 65 2.22 13.35 14.03
C MET A 65 2.62 14.29 15.17
N ALA A 66 2.47 15.61 15.00
CA ALA A 66 2.70 16.58 16.07
C ALA A 66 1.72 16.42 17.25
N LEU A 67 0.45 16.12 16.98
CA LEU A 67 -0.54 15.81 18.00
C LEU A 67 -0.26 14.47 18.70
N GLN A 68 0.24 13.48 17.97
CA GLN A 68 0.57 12.14 18.49
C GLN A 68 1.91 12.11 19.25
N ALA A 69 2.85 12.99 18.89
CA ALA A 69 4.14 13.16 19.55
C ALA A 69 4.07 14.00 20.82
N ARG A 70 2.91 14.62 21.14
CA ARG A 70 2.65 15.12 22.48
C ARG A 70 2.50 13.91 23.39
N PRO A 71 3.44 13.63 24.31
CA PRO A 71 3.29 12.47 25.17
C PRO A 71 1.98 12.64 25.95
N PRO A 72 1.10 11.62 25.99
CA PRO A 72 0.06 11.61 26.99
C PRO A 72 0.80 11.45 28.31
N GLY A 73 1.11 12.58 28.95
CA GLY A 73 1.63 12.59 30.31
C GLY A 73 0.54 12.07 31.23
N GLY A 74 0.36 10.75 31.26
CA GLY A 74 -0.23 9.95 32.33
C GLY A 74 -1.56 10.38 32.94
N GLY A 75 -2.32 11.27 32.31
CA GLY A 75 -3.62 11.73 32.80
C GLY A 75 -4.65 11.59 31.70
N MET A 76 -5.84 11.09 32.05
CA MET A 76 -7.04 11.24 31.23
C MET A 76 -7.14 12.70 30.75
N PHE A 77 -7.62 12.92 29.52
CA PHE A 77 -8.03 14.25 29.10
C PHE A 77 -8.97 14.81 30.18
N GLU A 78 -8.51 15.79 30.94
CA GLU A 78 -9.35 16.49 31.92
C GLU A 78 -10.26 17.42 31.14
N GLY A 79 -11.46 16.94 30.84
CA GLY A 79 -12.49 17.66 30.06
C GLY A 79 -13.30 16.71 29.20
N ASP A 80 -14.62 16.92 29.15
CA ASP A 80 -15.51 16.16 28.27
C ASP A 80 -15.07 16.40 26.81
N SER A 81 -15.08 15.32 26.01
CA SER A 81 -14.70 15.38 24.60
C SER A 81 -15.53 16.39 23.81
N THR A 82 -16.72 16.72 24.32
CA THR A 82 -17.63 17.74 23.78
C THR A 82 -17.11 19.17 23.92
N ASP A 83 -16.35 19.49 24.98
CA ASP A 83 -15.81 20.84 25.18
C ASP A 83 -14.71 21.17 24.16
N PHE A 84 -13.83 20.21 23.88
CA PHE A 84 -12.80 20.36 22.84
C PHE A 84 -13.42 20.53 21.44
N ILE A 85 -14.51 19.82 21.15
CA ILE A 85 -15.23 19.95 19.86
C ILE A 85 -15.92 21.31 19.76
N ARG A 86 -16.43 21.85 20.88
CA ARG A 86 -17.07 23.17 20.93
C ARG A 86 -16.06 24.30 20.70
N GLU A 87 -14.94 24.29 21.39
CA GLU A 87 -13.88 25.30 21.25
C GLU A 87 -13.29 25.32 19.82
N ALA A 88 -13.10 24.14 19.21
CA ALA A 88 -12.63 24.03 17.83
C ALA A 88 -13.62 24.55 16.78
N ARG A 89 -14.93 24.65 17.11
CA ARG A 89 -15.96 25.24 16.23
C ARG A 89 -16.08 26.75 16.40
N GLU A 90 -15.74 27.29 17.56
CA GLU A 90 -15.82 28.72 17.86
C GLU A 90 -14.63 29.51 17.29
N GLY A 91 -13.50 28.85 16.99
CA GLY A 91 -12.33 29.46 16.35
C GLY A 91 -12.37 29.57 14.81
N ARG A 92 -13.55 29.45 14.18
CA ARG A 92 -13.74 29.54 12.72
C ARG A 92 -14.40 30.84 12.29
#